data_AF-A0A1S3ABP7-F1
#
_entry.id   AF-A0A1S3ABP7-F1
#
_cell.length_a   1.000
_cell.length_b   1.000
_cell.length_c   1.000
_cell.angle_alpha   90.00
_cell.angle_beta   90.00
_cell.angle_gamma   90.00
#
_symmetry.space_group_name_H-M   'P 1'
#
loop_
_entity.id
_entity.type
_entity.pdbx_description
1 polymer ?
#
loop_
_entity_poly.entity_id
_entity_poly.type
_entity_poly.pdbx_seq_one_letter_code
_entity_poly.pdbx_strand_id
1 'polypeptide(L)'
;MAPSSKSERNSGAGSGGGGPGGAGGKRAAGRRREHVLKQLERVKISGQLSPRLFRKLPPRVCVSLKSIVDEDFLYAGHIFLGFSKCGRYVLSYTSSSGDDDFSFYIYHLYWWEFNVHSKLRLVRQVRLFQDEEIYSDLFLTVCEWPSDSSKVIVFGFNTRSSNGLLMNMMMTDENHRDIYISTVAVPAPGRCPACQEASRSHPGDPSAQCLRHGFMLHTKYQVVYPFPTFQPAFQLKKDQVVLLNTSYSLVACAVSVHAAGDSSFCQILYNHTAAPSPGPPTPPGPPSPVAPPALPSPRPEAGPTSEPSPAIAKAKEFVADIFRRAKEAKGGPSEETRPPPCPGSSDGRRGGLSEPLPGGESGSREGAPAAPEPGYVNYTKLHYVLGGEAEDELEDDKISLPFVVTDLRGRNLRPMRERAALQGQYLTVEQLTLDFEYVINEVIRHDATWGHQFCSFSDYDIVILEVGGSVWSSYRKSCVDMVMKWLVPESSGRYVNRMTNEALHKGCSLKVLADSERYTWIVL
;
A
#
# COMPACT_ATOMS: atom_id res chain seq x y z
N MET A 1 7.87 15.37 8.81
CA MET A 1 7.23 16.58 9.39
C MET A 1 6.98 17.59 8.29
N ALA A 2 5.91 18.38 8.34
CA ALA A 2 5.69 19.54 7.45
C ALA A 2 5.91 20.85 8.24
N PRO A 3 6.47 21.91 7.64
CA PRO A 3 6.81 23.13 8.36
C PRO A 3 5.57 23.93 8.76
N SER A 4 5.42 24.21 10.05
CA SER A 4 4.32 25.01 10.60
C SER A 4 4.53 26.50 10.34
N SER A 5 3.61 27.12 9.60
CA SER A 5 3.62 28.57 9.34
C SER A 5 3.10 29.35 10.55
N LYS A 6 3.95 29.58 11.56
CA LYS A 6 3.68 30.55 12.62
C LYS A 6 3.54 31.96 12.04
N SER A 7 2.36 32.56 12.17
CA SER A 7 2.12 33.99 11.94
C SER A 7 1.87 34.68 13.27
N GLU A 8 2.93 35.01 14.00
CA GLU A 8 2.83 35.66 15.31
C GLU A 8 2.45 37.13 15.13
N ARG A 9 1.34 37.55 15.77
CA ARG A 9 0.99 38.97 15.91
C ARG A 9 1.85 39.55 17.02
N ASN A 10 2.73 40.48 16.70
CA ASN A 10 3.32 41.35 17.73
C ASN A 10 2.47 42.62 17.86
N SER A 11 2.17 43.02 19.09
CA SER A 11 1.36 44.18 19.43
C SER A 11 2.02 44.96 20.57
N GLY A 12 2.65 46.07 20.23
CA GLY A 12 3.25 47.01 21.18
C GLY A 12 3.12 48.42 20.66
N ALA A 13 2.75 49.36 21.53
CA ALA A 13 2.59 50.77 21.19
C ALA A 13 3.83 51.57 21.59
N GLY A 14 4.16 52.60 20.82
CA GLY A 14 5.25 53.55 21.08
C GLY A 14 5.14 54.76 20.17
N SER A 15 5.25 55.97 20.75
CA SER A 15 4.96 57.23 20.07
C SER A 15 6.22 58.03 19.73
N GLY A 16 6.19 58.81 18.65
CA GLY A 16 6.98 60.05 18.55
C GLY A 16 7.74 60.31 17.24
N GLY A 17 7.24 61.30 16.47
CA GLY A 17 8.07 62.37 15.89
C GLY A 17 8.88 62.13 14.60
N GLY A 18 8.73 63.05 13.64
CA GLY A 18 9.91 63.68 13.00
C GLY A 18 10.22 63.39 11.53
N GLY A 19 9.71 64.24 10.62
CA GLY A 19 10.45 64.65 9.42
C GLY A 19 10.30 63.81 8.13
N PRO A 20 10.44 64.43 6.92
CA PRO A 20 10.24 63.73 5.64
C PRO A 20 11.55 63.40 4.90
N GLY A 21 11.57 62.29 4.15
CA GLY A 21 12.71 61.96 3.27
C GLY A 21 12.49 60.79 2.29
N GLY A 22 12.42 61.11 0.99
CA GLY A 22 13.05 60.35 -0.10
C GLY A 22 12.73 58.87 -0.36
N ALA A 23 11.88 58.64 -1.38
CA ALA A 23 12.02 57.57 -2.39
C ALA A 23 11.83 56.08 -2.03
N GLY A 24 11.67 55.26 -3.09
CA GLY A 24 12.06 53.85 -3.11
C GLY A 24 11.02 52.78 -2.78
N GLY A 25 9.88 53.13 -2.18
CA GLY A 25 8.85 52.17 -1.73
C GLY A 25 8.16 51.38 -2.84
N LYS A 26 8.81 50.32 -3.36
CA LYS A 26 8.21 49.30 -4.24
C LYS A 26 7.10 48.55 -3.47
N ARG A 27 5.89 49.11 -3.45
CA ARG A 27 4.68 48.41 -3.01
C ARG A 27 4.60 47.08 -3.74
N ALA A 28 4.75 45.97 -3.02
CA ALA A 28 4.59 44.64 -3.58
C ALA A 28 3.20 44.58 -4.23
N ALA A 29 3.15 44.42 -5.55
CA ALA A 29 1.92 44.48 -6.32
C ALA A 29 1.00 43.33 -5.87
N GLY A 30 0.04 43.65 -4.99
CA GLY A 30 -0.86 42.67 -4.41
C GLY A 30 -1.54 41.89 -5.51
N ARG A 31 -1.19 40.61 -5.64
CA ARG A 31 -1.68 39.72 -6.70
C ARG A 31 -3.21 39.75 -6.69
N ARG A 32 -3.82 40.52 -7.60
CA ARG A 32 -5.28 40.67 -7.70
C ARG A 32 -5.87 39.26 -7.80
N ARG A 33 -6.55 38.82 -6.73
CA ARG A 33 -7.37 37.60 -6.77
C ARG A 33 -8.42 37.83 -7.84
N GLU A 34 -8.48 36.92 -8.81
CA GLU A 34 -9.42 37.03 -9.91
C GLU A 34 -10.84 36.79 -9.41
N HIS A 35 -11.78 37.62 -9.85
CA HIS A 35 -13.17 37.50 -9.42
C HIS A 35 -13.80 36.23 -10.00
N VAL A 36 -14.57 35.49 -9.20
CA VAL A 36 -15.13 34.19 -9.60
C VAL A 36 -15.94 34.26 -10.90
N LEU A 37 -16.71 35.33 -11.10
CA LEU A 37 -17.48 35.56 -12.33
C LEU A 37 -16.56 35.65 -13.57
N LYS A 38 -15.41 36.33 -13.46
CA LYS A 38 -14.44 36.43 -14.58
C LYS A 38 -13.76 35.11 -14.90
N GLN A 39 -13.63 34.21 -13.91
CA GLN A 39 -13.16 32.85 -14.16
C GLN A 39 -14.23 32.01 -14.86
N LEU A 40 -15.50 32.15 -14.48
CA LEU A 40 -16.62 31.46 -15.13
C LEU A 40 -16.88 31.99 -16.56
N GLU A 41 -16.76 33.30 -16.78
CA GLU A 41 -16.76 33.92 -18.12
C GLU A 41 -15.65 33.33 -18.99
N ARG A 42 -14.41 33.21 -18.48
CA ARG A 42 -13.31 32.55 -19.19
C ARG A 42 -13.63 31.10 -19.54
N VAL A 43 -14.19 30.32 -18.61
CA VAL A 43 -14.55 28.92 -18.87
C VAL A 43 -15.58 28.80 -20.00
N LYS A 44 -16.58 29.69 -20.07
CA LYS A 44 -17.57 29.70 -21.16
C LYS A 44 -16.97 29.91 -22.54
N ILE A 45 -15.91 30.74 -22.66
CA ILE A 45 -15.26 31.04 -23.95
C ILE A 45 -14.08 30.11 -24.30
N SER A 46 -13.47 29.43 -23.31
CA SER A 46 -12.32 28.54 -23.56
C SER A 46 -12.65 27.05 -23.47
N GLY A 47 -13.79 26.67 -22.90
CA GLY A 47 -14.14 25.28 -22.56
C GLY A 47 -13.32 24.67 -21.41
N GLN A 48 -12.32 25.38 -20.86
CA GLN A 48 -11.35 24.81 -19.91
C GLN A 48 -11.82 24.88 -18.44
N LEU A 49 -12.77 24.03 -18.07
CA LEU A 49 -13.16 23.81 -16.67
C LEU A 49 -12.17 22.85 -15.98
N SER A 50 -11.49 23.29 -14.92
CA SER A 50 -10.71 22.37 -14.05
C SER A 50 -10.53 22.91 -12.62
N PRO A 51 -10.46 22.05 -11.58
CA PRO A 51 -10.17 22.51 -10.21
C PRO A 51 -8.83 23.26 -10.09
N ARG A 52 -7.82 22.89 -10.88
CA ARG A 52 -6.50 23.55 -10.89
C ARG A 52 -6.56 25.05 -11.28
N LEU A 53 -7.60 25.49 -11.99
CA LEU A 53 -7.87 26.90 -12.29
C LEU A 53 -8.35 27.69 -11.06
N PHE A 54 -9.27 27.10 -10.28
CA PHE A 54 -9.97 27.76 -9.17
C PHE A 54 -9.21 27.72 -7.84
N ARG A 55 -8.08 27.00 -7.73
CA ARG A 55 -7.28 26.78 -6.49
C ARG A 55 -6.81 28.01 -5.72
N LYS A 56 -7.02 29.23 -6.24
CA LYS A 56 -6.69 30.52 -5.60
C LYS A 56 -7.90 31.22 -4.96
N LEU A 57 -9.12 30.72 -5.22
CA LEU A 57 -10.35 31.17 -4.59
C LEU A 57 -10.47 30.60 -3.17
N PRO A 58 -11.22 31.27 -2.27
CA PRO A 58 -11.62 30.65 -1.00
C PRO A 58 -12.58 29.46 -1.24
N PRO A 59 -12.89 28.64 -0.22
CA PRO A 59 -13.97 27.65 -0.27
C PRO A 59 -15.27 28.23 -0.85
N ARG A 60 -16.08 27.36 -1.46
CA ARG A 60 -17.42 27.70 -1.97
C ARG A 60 -18.47 27.61 -0.86
N VAL A 61 -18.32 26.65 0.05
CA VAL A 61 -19.19 26.46 1.22
C VAL A 61 -18.33 26.18 2.45
N CYS A 62 -18.67 26.82 3.57
CA CYS A 62 -18.16 26.48 4.90
C CYS A 62 -19.34 26.12 5.80
N VAL A 63 -19.19 25.07 6.61
CA VAL A 63 -20.22 24.56 7.52
C VAL A 63 -19.58 24.26 8.88
N SER A 64 -20.24 24.54 9.99
CA SER A 64 -19.72 24.17 11.32
C SER A 64 -20.09 22.73 11.65
N LEU A 65 -19.17 21.95 12.22
CA LEU A 65 -19.43 20.57 12.66
C LEU A 65 -20.67 20.50 13.56
N LYS A 66 -20.77 21.38 14.56
CA LYS A 66 -21.93 21.45 15.49
C LYS A 66 -23.28 21.70 14.78
N SER A 67 -23.28 22.33 13.59
CA SER A 67 -24.52 22.49 12.81
C SER A 67 -24.96 21.20 12.10
N ILE A 68 -24.03 20.30 11.75
CA ILE A 68 -24.30 19.07 10.98
C ILE A 68 -24.15 17.77 11.78
N VAL A 69 -23.60 17.78 12.98
CA VAL A 69 -23.58 16.62 13.89
C VAL A 69 -24.70 16.77 14.91
N ASP A 70 -25.29 15.66 15.35
CA ASP A 70 -26.25 15.63 16.46
C ASP A 70 -25.51 15.51 17.80
N GLU A 71 -25.96 16.23 18.83
CA GLU A 71 -25.17 16.46 20.05
C GLU A 71 -24.79 15.15 20.75
N ASP A 72 -25.63 14.11 20.66
CA ASP A 72 -25.35 12.75 21.18
C ASP A 72 -24.01 12.20 20.66
N PHE A 73 -23.69 12.41 19.39
CA PHE A 73 -22.42 12.00 18.78
C PHE A 73 -21.25 12.93 19.10
N LEU A 74 -21.51 14.15 19.57
CA LEU A 74 -20.46 15.02 20.13
C LEU A 74 -20.09 14.57 21.55
N TYR A 75 -21.07 14.11 22.34
CA TYR A 75 -20.83 13.54 23.67
C TYR A 75 -20.24 12.12 23.61
N ALA A 76 -20.57 11.32 22.59
CA ALA A 76 -19.99 9.97 22.38
C ALA A 76 -18.51 9.96 21.89
N GLY A 77 -17.77 11.07 22.01
CA GLY A 77 -16.32 11.09 21.82
C GLY A 77 -15.82 10.95 20.37
N HIS A 78 -16.64 11.26 19.36
CA HIS A 78 -16.25 11.09 17.95
C HIS A 78 -15.15 12.06 17.51
N ILE A 79 -14.01 11.50 17.10
CA ILE A 79 -12.86 12.23 16.56
C ILE A 79 -12.94 12.20 15.03
N PHE A 80 -13.40 13.30 14.44
CA PHE A 80 -13.53 13.42 12.99
C PHE A 80 -12.18 13.55 12.28
N LEU A 81 -12.00 12.80 11.20
CA LEU A 81 -10.73 12.53 10.52
C LEU A 81 -10.56 13.30 9.21
N GLY A 82 -11.61 13.36 8.39
CA GLY A 82 -11.53 13.94 7.05
C GLY A 82 -12.64 13.49 6.10
N PHE A 83 -12.57 14.00 4.87
CA PHE A 83 -13.40 13.54 3.75
C PHE A 83 -12.73 12.38 3.00
N SER A 84 -13.55 11.41 2.63
CA SER A 84 -13.25 10.44 1.57
C SER A 84 -12.94 11.13 0.23
N LYS A 85 -12.16 10.49 -0.64
CA LYS A 85 -11.75 11.06 -1.95
C LYS A 85 -12.93 11.45 -2.85
N CYS A 86 -14.06 10.74 -2.74
CA CYS A 86 -15.28 11.04 -3.49
C CYS A 86 -16.13 12.19 -2.90
N GLY A 87 -15.79 12.69 -1.70
CA GLY A 87 -16.48 13.80 -1.03
C GLY A 87 -17.85 13.44 -0.42
N ARG A 88 -18.33 12.21 -0.62
CA ARG A 88 -19.63 11.75 -0.12
C ARG A 88 -19.62 11.40 1.37
N TYR A 89 -18.52 10.83 1.84
CA TYR A 89 -18.39 10.41 3.23
C TYR A 89 -17.38 11.28 3.99
N VAL A 90 -17.75 11.67 5.20
CA VAL A 90 -16.82 12.11 6.25
C VAL A 90 -16.58 10.90 7.16
N LEU A 91 -15.34 10.71 7.61
CA LEU A 91 -14.97 9.63 8.53
C LEU A 91 -14.69 10.18 9.93
N SER A 92 -15.04 9.41 10.96
CA SER A 92 -14.60 9.63 12.35
C SER A 92 -14.27 8.31 13.03
N TYR A 93 -13.50 8.36 14.10
CA TYR A 93 -13.29 7.21 15.00
C TYR A 93 -13.69 7.55 16.43
N THR A 94 -13.84 6.53 17.27
CA THR A 94 -13.85 6.65 18.74
C THR A 94 -12.71 5.81 19.32
N SER A 95 -12.20 6.25 20.46
CA SER A 95 -11.31 5.47 21.34
C SER A 95 -12.04 5.37 22.68
N SER A 96 -12.47 4.16 23.05
CA SER A 96 -13.22 3.92 24.29
C SER A 96 -12.51 2.85 25.12
N SER A 97 -12.02 3.22 26.29
CA SER A 97 -11.70 2.27 27.36
C SER A 97 -13.00 1.74 27.99
N GLY A 98 -12.89 0.65 28.75
CA GLY A 98 -13.87 0.36 29.82
C GLY A 98 -13.76 1.35 30.99
N ASP A 99 -14.50 1.05 32.05
CA ASP A 99 -14.52 1.78 33.33
C ASP A 99 -13.77 1.01 34.46
N ASP A 100 -13.28 -0.20 34.15
CA ASP A 100 -12.57 -1.10 35.08
C ASP A 100 -11.05 -0.83 35.10
N ASP A 101 -10.36 -1.19 36.19
CA ASP A 101 -8.89 -1.08 36.32
C ASP A 101 -8.10 -1.89 35.26
N PHE A 102 -8.75 -2.81 34.55
CA PHE A 102 -8.19 -3.70 33.53
C PHE A 102 -8.52 -3.26 32.08
N SER A 103 -8.97 -2.02 31.90
CA SER A 103 -9.58 -1.56 30.64
C SER A 103 -8.62 -1.48 29.45
N PHE A 104 -8.89 -2.31 28.45
CA PHE A 104 -8.35 -2.21 27.10
C PHE A 104 -9.11 -1.16 26.26
N TYR A 105 -8.44 -0.59 25.27
CA TYR A 105 -9.00 0.39 24.33
C TYR A 105 -9.69 -0.31 23.15
N ILE A 106 -10.98 -0.04 22.98
CA ILE A 106 -11.77 -0.47 21.82
C ILE A 106 -11.88 0.70 20.84
N TYR A 107 -11.55 0.46 19.58
CA TYR A 107 -11.65 1.46 18.51
C TYR A 107 -12.77 1.13 17.56
N HIS A 108 -13.57 2.13 17.20
CA HIS A 108 -14.58 2.01 16.16
C HIS A 108 -14.36 3.05 15.05
N LEU A 109 -14.65 2.66 13.81
CA LEU A 109 -14.56 3.52 12.63
C LEU A 109 -15.95 3.74 12.01
N TYR A 110 -16.26 4.98 11.68
CA TYR A 110 -17.59 5.43 11.28
C TYR A 110 -17.57 6.15 9.93
N TRP A 111 -18.54 5.82 9.06
CA TRP A 111 -18.83 6.53 7.81
C TRP A 111 -20.10 7.35 7.95
N TRP A 112 -19.98 8.65 7.70
CA TRP A 112 -21.06 9.63 7.73
C TRP A 112 -21.34 10.14 6.33
N GLU A 113 -22.55 9.96 5.81
CA GLU A 113 -22.96 10.59 4.55
C GLU A 113 -23.14 12.09 4.76
N PHE A 114 -22.36 12.86 3.99
CA PHE A 114 -22.34 14.31 4.05
C PHE A 114 -23.24 14.91 2.97
N ASN A 115 -24.17 15.77 3.38
CA ASN A 115 -25.08 16.48 2.49
C ASN A 115 -25.11 17.99 2.80
N VAL A 116 -23.93 18.62 2.73
CA VAL A 116 -23.70 20.07 2.85
C VAL A 116 -24.21 20.67 4.16
N HIS A 117 -25.47 21.09 4.23
CA HIS A 117 -26.10 21.74 5.39
C HIS A 117 -27.07 20.81 6.15
N SER A 118 -27.40 19.63 5.62
CA SER A 118 -28.15 18.62 6.35
C SER A 118 -27.27 17.93 7.39
N LYS A 119 -27.91 17.34 8.42
CA LYS A 119 -27.22 16.49 9.40
C LYS A 119 -26.49 15.32 8.74
N LEU A 120 -25.33 14.97 9.32
CA LEU A 120 -24.53 13.80 8.96
C LEU A 120 -25.32 12.53 9.26
N ARG A 121 -25.54 11.70 8.24
CA ARG A 121 -26.26 10.44 8.42
C ARG A 121 -25.27 9.29 8.59
N LEU A 122 -25.34 8.56 9.70
CA LEU A 122 -24.52 7.36 9.88
C LEU A 122 -24.86 6.30 8.81
N VAL A 123 -23.83 5.74 8.17
CA VAL A 123 -23.95 4.71 7.12
C VAL A 123 -23.28 3.39 7.51
N ARG A 124 -22.20 3.45 8.30
CA ARG A 124 -21.48 2.28 8.81
C ARG A 124 -20.76 2.62 10.10
N GLN A 125 -20.79 1.68 11.04
CA GLN A 125 -19.89 1.55 12.18
C GLN A 125 -19.23 0.17 12.06
N VAL A 126 -17.95 0.07 12.41
CA VAL A 126 -17.22 -1.20 12.59
C VAL A 126 -16.28 -1.12 13.78
N ARG A 127 -15.98 -2.24 14.44
CA ARG A 127 -14.86 -2.35 15.40
C ARG A 127 -13.56 -2.57 14.63
N LEU A 128 -12.52 -1.80 14.93
CA LEU A 128 -11.17 -2.03 14.40
C LEU A 128 -10.41 -3.00 15.32
N PHE A 129 -9.42 -3.67 14.75
CA PHE A 129 -8.53 -4.61 15.47
C PHE A 129 -9.34 -5.63 16.28
N GLN A 130 -10.12 -6.43 15.56
CA GLN A 130 -10.93 -7.49 16.16
C GLN A 130 -10.03 -8.47 16.93
N ASP A 131 -10.49 -8.89 18.11
CA ASP A 131 -9.81 -9.82 19.03
C ASP A 131 -8.43 -9.38 19.55
N GLU A 132 -8.05 -8.11 19.37
CA GLU A 132 -6.85 -7.52 19.96
C GLU A 132 -7.11 -6.82 21.30
N GLU A 133 -6.26 -7.08 22.29
CA GLU A 133 -6.20 -6.37 23.57
C GLU A 133 -5.19 -5.23 23.48
N ILE A 134 -5.68 -3.98 23.47
CA ILE A 134 -4.87 -2.79 23.27
C ILE A 134 -4.78 -2.00 24.59
N TYR A 135 -3.59 -1.96 25.20
CA TYR A 135 -3.38 -1.35 26.52
C TYR A 135 -2.94 0.13 26.50
N SER A 136 -2.82 0.76 25.33
CA SER A 136 -2.48 2.19 25.22
C SER A 136 -3.09 2.85 23.98
N ASP A 137 -3.28 4.18 24.02
CA ASP A 137 -4.04 4.90 22.98
C ASP A 137 -3.29 5.02 21.64
N LEU A 138 -3.88 4.48 20.56
CA LEU A 138 -3.25 4.31 19.25
C LEU A 138 -3.18 5.60 18.43
N PHE A 139 -2.03 5.87 17.80
CA PHE A 139 -1.92 6.91 16.77
C PHE A 139 -2.58 6.47 15.45
N LEU A 140 -3.91 6.60 15.37
CA LEU A 140 -4.67 6.15 14.20
C LEU A 140 -4.50 7.05 12.97
N THR A 141 -4.31 6.41 11.82
CA THR A 141 -4.32 7.03 10.48
C THR A 141 -5.13 6.16 9.52
N VAL A 142 -6.15 6.75 8.89
CA VAL A 142 -6.98 6.09 7.87
C VAL A 142 -6.54 6.55 6.48
N CYS A 143 -6.40 5.62 5.55
CA CYS A 143 -5.96 5.88 4.18
C CYS A 143 -6.91 5.30 3.12
N GLU A 144 -6.98 5.98 1.98
CA GLU A 144 -7.61 5.49 0.73
C GLU A 144 -6.55 5.35 -0.37
N TRP A 145 -6.68 4.30 -1.18
CA TRP A 145 -5.75 3.99 -2.28
C TRP A 145 -5.82 5.00 -3.45
N PRO A 146 -4.81 4.99 -4.36
CA PRO A 146 -4.73 5.86 -5.54
C PRO A 146 -5.97 5.85 -6.45
N SER A 147 -6.57 4.69 -6.71
CA SER A 147 -7.72 4.53 -7.60
C SER A 147 -8.78 3.58 -7.03
N ASP A 148 -8.39 2.61 -6.18
CA ASP A 148 -9.33 1.73 -5.48
C ASP A 148 -10.08 2.48 -4.37
N SER A 149 -11.41 2.41 -4.42
CA SER A 149 -12.34 3.00 -3.45
C SER A 149 -13.28 1.96 -2.83
N SER A 150 -13.04 0.67 -3.07
CA SER A 150 -13.80 -0.45 -2.49
C SER A 150 -13.43 -0.76 -1.05
N LYS A 151 -12.25 -0.30 -0.60
CA LYS A 151 -11.71 -0.51 0.75
C LYS A 151 -10.90 0.69 1.22
N VAL A 152 -10.82 0.85 2.54
CA VAL A 152 -9.85 1.72 3.24
C VAL A 152 -8.88 0.84 4.03
N ILE A 153 -7.76 1.43 4.46
CA ILE A 153 -6.82 0.80 5.38
C ILE A 153 -6.52 1.73 6.54
N VAL A 154 -6.54 1.18 7.75
CA VAL A 154 -6.24 1.89 9.00
C VAL A 154 -4.93 1.36 9.55
N PHE A 155 -4.02 2.27 9.89
CA PHE A 155 -2.83 1.99 10.67
C PHE A 155 -3.04 2.56 12.07
N GLY A 156 -2.78 1.76 13.10
CA GLY A 156 -2.60 2.20 14.48
C GLY A 156 -1.23 1.76 14.98
N PHE A 157 -0.57 2.61 15.76
CA PHE A 157 0.69 2.26 16.40
C PHE A 157 0.78 2.90 17.78
N ASN A 158 1.42 2.18 18.70
CA ASN A 158 1.73 2.68 20.02
C ASN A 158 2.97 3.60 19.99
N THR A 159 3.07 4.56 20.90
CA THR A 159 4.35 5.27 21.13
C THR A 159 5.38 4.41 21.87
N ARG A 160 4.92 3.47 22.70
CA ARG A 160 5.71 2.52 23.51
C ARG A 160 4.99 1.16 23.55
N SER A 161 5.71 0.04 23.54
CA SER A 161 5.05 -1.27 23.68
C SER A 161 4.64 -1.54 25.13
N SER A 162 3.47 -2.15 25.32
CA SER A 162 2.98 -2.63 26.62
C SER A 162 3.40 -4.10 26.80
N ASN A 163 4.32 -4.36 27.72
CA ASN A 163 4.78 -5.72 27.97
C ASN A 163 3.72 -6.49 28.78
N GLY A 164 3.29 -7.66 28.30
CA GLY A 164 2.10 -8.38 28.77
C GLY A 164 2.20 -9.05 30.15
N LEU A 165 3.17 -8.69 30.97
CA LEU A 165 3.46 -9.30 32.27
C LEU A 165 3.85 -8.22 33.30
N LEU A 166 3.22 -8.29 34.49
CA LEU A 166 3.37 -7.40 35.67
C LEU A 166 2.62 -6.06 35.61
N MET A 167 1.31 -6.11 35.87
CA MET A 167 0.36 -4.98 35.86
C MET A 167 0.65 -3.80 36.83
N ASN A 168 1.48 -4.01 37.86
CA ASN A 168 1.63 -3.05 38.97
C ASN A 168 2.83 -2.08 38.84
N MET A 169 3.56 -2.10 37.72
CA MET A 169 4.64 -1.15 37.45
C MET A 169 4.78 -0.94 35.95
N MET A 170 4.73 0.30 35.47
CA MET A 170 4.73 0.64 34.03
C MET A 170 6.09 0.39 33.33
N MET A 171 6.49 -0.87 33.24
CA MET A 171 7.64 -1.34 32.47
C MET A 171 7.26 -1.46 30.99
N THR A 172 7.12 -0.32 30.31
CA THR A 172 6.98 -0.31 28.86
C THR A 172 8.24 -0.88 28.21
N ASP A 173 8.07 -1.77 27.24
CA ASP A 173 9.18 -2.19 26.40
C ASP A 173 9.51 -1.04 25.44
N GLU A 174 10.68 -0.43 25.62
CA GLU A 174 11.18 0.69 24.80
C GLU A 174 11.87 0.22 23.51
N ASN A 175 12.18 -1.08 23.40
CA ASN A 175 12.87 -1.67 22.27
C ASN A 175 11.88 -2.09 21.16
N HIS A 176 10.66 -2.49 21.55
CA HIS A 176 9.60 -2.93 20.65
C HIS A 176 8.48 -1.90 20.48
N ARG A 177 7.72 -2.03 19.38
CA ARG A 177 6.48 -1.29 19.13
C ARG A 177 5.50 -2.15 18.33
N ASP A 178 4.27 -2.28 18.81
CA ASP A 178 3.19 -2.88 18.03
C ASP A 178 2.72 -1.95 16.90
N ILE A 179 2.52 -2.54 15.72
CA ILE A 179 1.84 -1.95 14.57
C ILE A 179 0.57 -2.78 14.32
N TYR A 180 -0.59 -2.14 14.47
CA TYR A 180 -1.91 -2.73 14.23
C TYR A 180 -2.46 -2.21 12.90
N ILE A 181 -2.97 -3.11 12.05
CA ILE A 181 -3.51 -2.74 10.73
C ILE A 181 -4.89 -3.38 10.52
N SER A 182 -5.83 -2.58 10.02
CA SER A 182 -7.18 -3.03 9.64
C SER A 182 -7.52 -2.55 8.22
N THR A 183 -7.67 -3.47 7.27
CA THR A 183 -8.31 -3.20 5.97
C THR A 183 -9.80 -3.41 6.10
N VAL A 184 -10.60 -2.44 5.65
CA VAL A 184 -12.07 -2.42 5.85
C VAL A 184 -12.77 -2.11 4.54
N ALA A 185 -13.78 -2.91 4.17
CA ALA A 185 -14.62 -2.63 3.02
C ALA A 185 -15.36 -1.28 3.17
N VAL A 186 -15.50 -0.54 2.07
CA VAL A 186 -16.27 0.71 2.01
C VAL A 186 -17.77 0.39 1.82
N PRO A 187 -18.70 1.17 2.41
CA PRO A 187 -20.14 1.01 2.15
C PRO A 187 -20.48 1.04 0.66
N ALA A 188 -21.40 0.18 0.23
CA ALA A 188 -21.84 0.14 -1.17
C ALA A 188 -22.35 1.53 -1.62
N PRO A 189 -21.85 2.12 -2.73
CA PRO A 189 -22.23 3.47 -3.16
C PRO A 189 -23.67 3.56 -3.70
N GLY A 190 -24.37 2.43 -3.82
CA GLY A 190 -25.74 2.34 -4.29
C GLY A 190 -26.30 0.92 -4.09
N ARG A 191 -27.38 0.59 -4.81
CA ARG A 191 -28.02 -0.73 -4.75
C ARG A 191 -27.11 -1.81 -5.37
N CYS A 192 -26.43 -2.60 -4.54
CA CYS A 192 -25.70 -3.80 -4.98
C CYS A 192 -26.62 -5.03 -4.96
N PRO A 193 -26.80 -5.76 -6.09
CA PRO A 193 -27.62 -6.98 -6.11
C PRO A 193 -27.15 -8.05 -5.12
N ALA A 194 -25.84 -8.27 -5.00
CA ALA A 194 -25.30 -9.24 -4.05
C ALA A 194 -25.51 -8.84 -2.58
N CYS A 195 -25.56 -7.54 -2.24
CA CYS A 195 -25.97 -7.12 -0.89
C CYS A 195 -27.47 -7.37 -0.67
N GLN A 196 -28.32 -7.12 -1.67
CA GLN A 196 -29.76 -7.43 -1.57
C GLN A 196 -30.00 -8.92 -1.34
N GLU A 197 -29.19 -9.79 -1.95
CA GLU A 197 -29.27 -11.23 -1.71
C GLU A 197 -28.76 -11.62 -0.32
N ALA A 198 -27.66 -11.02 0.17
CA ALA A 198 -27.20 -11.21 1.55
C ALA A 198 -28.26 -10.77 2.60
N SER A 199 -28.98 -9.67 2.34
CA SER A 199 -30.09 -9.23 3.21
C SER A 199 -31.37 -10.07 3.06
N ARG A 200 -31.50 -10.89 1.99
CA ARG A 200 -32.57 -11.88 1.82
C ARG A 200 -32.25 -13.20 2.51
N SER A 201 -30.99 -13.66 2.46
CA SER A 201 -30.54 -14.87 3.15
C SER A 201 -30.42 -14.69 4.66
N HIS A 202 -30.29 -13.44 5.14
CA HIS A 202 -30.33 -13.09 6.57
C HIS A 202 -31.38 -12.01 6.87
N PRO A 203 -32.69 -12.34 6.84
CA PRO A 203 -33.76 -11.39 7.17
C PRO A 203 -33.60 -10.83 8.58
N GLY A 204 -33.74 -9.51 8.72
CA GLY A 204 -33.66 -8.81 10.00
C GLY A 204 -32.26 -8.35 10.43
N ASP A 205 -31.19 -8.72 9.70
CA ASP A 205 -29.83 -8.21 9.96
C ASP A 205 -29.52 -6.99 9.06
N PRO A 206 -29.52 -5.74 9.58
CA PRO A 206 -29.20 -4.55 8.80
C PRO A 206 -27.70 -4.45 8.42
N SER A 207 -26.83 -5.29 8.99
CA SER A 207 -25.41 -5.36 8.66
C SER A 207 -25.10 -6.40 7.58
N ALA A 208 -26.06 -7.24 7.18
CA ALA A 208 -25.88 -8.27 6.15
C ALA A 208 -25.59 -7.67 4.76
N GLN A 209 -24.33 -7.79 4.32
CA GLN A 209 -23.83 -7.31 3.02
C GLN A 209 -23.01 -8.40 2.32
N CYS A 210 -22.83 -8.29 1.01
CA CYS A 210 -21.95 -9.21 0.29
C CYS A 210 -20.47 -8.94 0.60
N LEU A 211 -19.64 -9.96 0.37
CA LEU A 211 -18.21 -9.95 0.67
C LEU A 211 -17.50 -8.69 0.18
N ARG A 212 -17.74 -8.25 -1.07
CA ARG A 212 -17.15 -7.03 -1.65
C ARG A 212 -17.37 -5.75 -0.82
N HIS A 213 -18.48 -5.66 -0.10
CA HIS A 213 -18.84 -4.48 0.71
C HIS A 213 -18.85 -4.77 2.22
N GLY A 214 -18.53 -5.99 2.63
CA GLY A 214 -18.80 -6.53 3.96
C GLY A 214 -17.66 -7.31 4.62
N PHE A 215 -16.44 -7.24 4.08
CA PHE A 215 -15.26 -7.87 4.67
C PHE A 215 -14.41 -6.88 5.48
N MET A 216 -13.66 -7.45 6.43
CA MET A 216 -12.62 -6.82 7.22
C MET A 216 -11.42 -7.78 7.31
N LEU A 217 -10.22 -7.22 7.45
CA LEU A 217 -8.97 -7.96 7.53
C LEU A 217 -8.03 -7.24 8.48
N HIS A 218 -7.58 -7.95 9.51
CA HIS A 218 -6.75 -7.44 10.60
C HIS A 218 -5.40 -8.15 10.62
N THR A 219 -4.34 -7.43 10.99
CA THR A 219 -3.02 -7.99 11.29
C THR A 219 -2.30 -7.12 12.31
N LYS A 220 -1.41 -7.75 13.08
CA LYS A 220 -0.54 -7.14 14.07
C LYS A 220 0.87 -7.67 13.85
N TYR A 221 1.85 -6.78 13.95
CA TYR A 221 3.25 -7.17 14.01
C TYR A 221 4.04 -6.20 14.89
N GLN A 222 5.15 -6.66 15.42
CA GLN A 222 6.06 -5.82 16.20
C GLN A 222 7.23 -5.34 15.33
N VAL A 223 7.73 -4.16 15.63
CA VAL A 223 8.95 -3.59 15.04
C VAL A 223 9.93 -3.20 16.14
N VAL A 224 11.22 -3.36 15.86
CA VAL A 224 12.32 -2.99 16.76
C VAL A 224 12.93 -1.65 16.38
N TYR A 225 13.70 -1.07 17.31
CA TYR A 225 14.61 0.04 17.00
C TYR A 225 15.70 -0.41 16.01
N PRO A 226 16.08 0.40 14.99
CA PRO A 226 15.53 1.72 14.64
C PRO A 226 14.14 1.61 13.98
N PHE A 227 13.12 2.19 14.64
CA PHE A 227 11.73 1.99 14.23
C PHE A 227 11.47 2.41 12.77
N PRO A 228 10.91 1.52 11.91
CA PRO A 228 10.64 1.82 10.50
C PRO A 228 9.84 3.09 10.28
N THR A 229 10.21 3.87 9.25
CA THR A 229 9.50 5.10 8.90
C THR A 229 8.11 4.80 8.31
N PHE A 230 7.07 5.40 8.87
CA PHE A 230 5.72 5.38 8.29
C PHE A 230 5.68 6.23 6.99
N GLN A 231 5.39 5.59 5.87
CA GLN A 231 5.47 6.17 4.52
C GLN A 231 4.21 5.85 3.67
N PRO A 232 2.99 6.18 4.12
CA PRO A 232 1.74 5.69 3.50
C PRO A 232 1.59 6.04 2.02
N ALA A 233 2.14 7.17 1.56
CA ALA A 233 2.12 7.58 0.15
C ALA A 233 2.92 6.64 -0.78
N PHE A 234 3.94 5.94 -0.26
CA PHE A 234 4.66 4.90 -0.97
C PHE A 234 4.09 3.51 -0.66
N GLN A 235 3.79 3.22 0.62
CA GLN A 235 3.27 1.92 1.05
C GLN A 235 1.97 1.54 0.34
N LEU A 236 1.13 2.50 -0.04
CA LEU A 236 -0.16 2.29 -0.73
C LEU A 236 -0.14 2.72 -2.21
N LYS A 237 1.04 2.95 -2.80
CA LYS A 237 1.20 3.51 -4.16
C LYS A 237 0.67 2.61 -5.28
N LYS A 238 0.62 1.28 -5.04
CA LYS A 238 -0.02 0.29 -5.92
C LYS A 238 -1.41 -0.01 -5.36
N ASP A 239 -2.44 0.19 -6.18
CA ASP A 239 -3.83 -0.13 -5.83
C ASP A 239 -3.97 -1.57 -5.33
N GLN A 240 -4.81 -1.76 -4.31
CA GLN A 240 -5.06 -3.03 -3.62
C GLN A 240 -3.89 -3.63 -2.81
N VAL A 241 -2.72 -2.98 -2.78
CA VAL A 241 -1.51 -3.47 -2.09
C VAL A 241 -1.11 -2.53 -0.95
N VAL A 242 -0.58 -3.09 0.13
CA VAL A 242 0.18 -2.38 1.15
C VAL A 242 1.57 -2.99 1.29
N LEU A 243 2.61 -2.14 1.41
CA LEU A 243 3.97 -2.56 1.76
C LEU A 243 4.19 -2.36 3.26
N LEU A 244 4.58 -3.42 3.97
CA LEU A 244 4.79 -3.46 5.41
C LEU A 244 6.26 -3.75 5.71
N ASN A 245 6.94 -2.81 6.38
CA ASN A 245 8.29 -3.02 6.89
C ASN A 245 8.16 -3.52 8.35
N THR A 246 8.67 -4.72 8.62
CA THR A 246 8.59 -5.46 9.90
C THR A 246 9.88 -5.34 10.72
N SER A 247 10.71 -4.33 10.44
CA SER A 247 12.14 -4.25 10.77
C SER A 247 13.01 -5.29 10.05
N TYR A 248 12.60 -6.57 10.00
CA TYR A 248 13.41 -7.68 9.43
C TYR A 248 13.11 -7.99 7.96
N SER A 249 11.90 -7.66 7.48
CA SER A 249 11.48 -7.93 6.10
C SER A 249 10.57 -6.83 5.53
N LEU A 250 10.44 -6.82 4.20
CA LEU A 250 9.39 -6.08 3.50
C LEU A 250 8.33 -7.06 2.99
N VAL A 251 7.15 -7.03 3.59
CA VAL A 251 6.00 -7.83 3.16
C VAL A 251 5.09 -6.97 2.30
N ALA A 252 4.94 -7.31 1.03
CA ALA A 252 3.84 -6.79 0.22
C ALA A 252 2.60 -7.64 0.48
N CYS A 253 1.49 -7.01 0.89
CA CYS A 253 0.21 -7.68 1.13
C CYS A 253 -0.83 -7.16 0.14
N ALA A 254 -1.51 -8.04 -0.59
CA ALA A 254 -2.58 -7.69 -1.53
C ALA A 254 -3.92 -8.30 -1.11
N VAL A 255 -5.00 -7.53 -1.27
CA VAL A 255 -6.35 -7.93 -0.82
C VAL A 255 -7.38 -7.60 -1.91
N SER A 256 -8.04 -8.62 -2.47
CA SER A 256 -8.99 -8.46 -3.59
C SER A 256 -10.21 -9.37 -3.50
N VAL A 257 -11.40 -8.88 -3.91
CA VAL A 257 -12.64 -9.67 -3.96
C VAL A 257 -13.05 -9.95 -5.40
N HIS A 258 -13.30 -11.23 -5.70
CA HIS A 258 -13.64 -11.77 -7.01
C HIS A 258 -15.08 -12.30 -7.01
N ALA A 259 -15.68 -12.46 -8.20
CA ALA A 259 -16.95 -13.14 -8.39
C ALA A 259 -16.76 -14.57 -8.94
N ALA A 260 -17.78 -15.41 -8.75
CA ALA A 260 -17.82 -16.73 -9.38
C ALA A 260 -17.74 -16.59 -10.90
N GLY A 261 -16.78 -17.27 -11.53
CA GLY A 261 -16.56 -17.20 -12.98
C GLY A 261 -15.68 -16.04 -13.47
N ASP A 262 -15.12 -15.21 -12.59
CA ASP A 262 -14.07 -14.26 -12.99
C ASP A 262 -12.83 -15.02 -13.49
N SER A 263 -12.70 -15.17 -14.82
CA SER A 263 -11.51 -15.76 -15.47
C SER A 263 -10.26 -14.90 -15.33
N SER A 264 -10.39 -13.71 -14.76
CA SER A 264 -9.29 -12.85 -14.35
C SER A 264 -8.56 -13.43 -13.14
N PHE A 265 -7.66 -14.40 -13.37
CA PHE A 265 -6.66 -14.84 -12.40
C PHE A 265 -5.61 -13.73 -12.16
N CYS A 266 -6.06 -12.63 -11.57
CA CYS A 266 -5.24 -11.52 -11.13
C CYS A 266 -4.48 -11.94 -9.88
N GLN A 267 -3.38 -12.67 -10.09
CA GLN A 267 -2.31 -12.79 -9.12
C GLN A 267 -1.63 -11.41 -9.04
N ILE A 268 -1.75 -10.73 -7.89
CA ILE A 268 -1.50 -9.26 -7.79
C ILE A 268 -0.03 -8.95 -7.53
N LEU A 269 0.65 -9.78 -6.74
CA LEU A 269 2.04 -9.56 -6.29
C LEU A 269 3.05 -10.32 -7.13
N TYR A 270 2.79 -11.61 -7.33
CA TYR A 270 3.60 -12.53 -8.11
C TYR A 270 2.81 -12.95 -9.36
N ASN A 271 3.45 -13.26 -10.48
CA ASN A 271 2.76 -13.83 -11.64
C ASN A 271 3.75 -14.58 -12.53
N HIS A 272 3.60 -15.90 -12.64
CA HIS A 272 4.53 -16.76 -13.38
C HIS A 272 4.30 -16.74 -14.91
N THR A 273 3.38 -15.90 -15.41
CA THR A 273 2.86 -15.97 -16.78
C THR A 273 3.47 -14.91 -17.71
N ALA A 274 4.64 -15.22 -18.28
CA ALA A 274 5.06 -14.92 -19.67
C ALA A 274 6.59 -14.86 -19.81
N ALA A 275 7.17 -15.85 -20.48
CA ALA A 275 8.26 -15.52 -21.40
C ALA A 275 7.65 -14.73 -22.58
N PRO A 276 8.35 -13.74 -23.17
CA PRO A 276 7.83 -13.04 -24.34
C PRO A 276 7.62 -14.04 -25.48
N SER A 277 6.39 -14.14 -25.97
CA SER A 277 6.08 -14.98 -27.13
C SER A 277 6.84 -14.46 -28.36
N PRO A 278 7.48 -15.32 -29.16
CA PRO A 278 8.04 -14.89 -30.44
C PRO A 278 6.91 -14.33 -31.31
N GLY A 279 7.10 -13.12 -31.85
CA GLY A 279 6.11 -12.46 -32.69
C GLY A 279 5.86 -13.24 -33.99
N PRO A 280 4.66 -13.11 -34.59
CA PRO A 280 4.36 -13.75 -35.87
C PRO A 280 5.30 -13.23 -36.97
N PRO A 281 5.72 -14.07 -37.92
CA PRO A 281 6.63 -13.67 -38.99
C PRO A 281 5.97 -12.64 -39.91
N THR A 282 6.67 -11.55 -40.19
CA THR A 282 6.23 -10.52 -41.14
C THR A 282 6.41 -10.98 -42.59
N PRO A 283 5.44 -10.73 -43.49
CA PRO A 283 5.59 -11.03 -44.90
C PRO A 283 6.55 -10.04 -45.59
N PRO A 284 7.26 -10.46 -46.67
CA PRO A 284 8.20 -9.59 -47.38
C PRO A 284 7.48 -8.51 -48.22
N GLY A 285 7.90 -7.26 -48.07
CA GLY A 285 7.48 -6.15 -48.94
C GLY A 285 8.36 -6.03 -50.19
N PRO A 286 7.85 -5.43 -51.29
CA PRO A 286 8.59 -5.27 -52.55
C PRO A 286 9.68 -4.19 -52.48
N PRO A 287 10.70 -4.22 -53.36
CA PRO A 287 11.85 -3.32 -53.30
C PRO A 287 11.56 -1.91 -53.85
N SER A 288 12.13 -0.89 -53.18
CA SER A 288 12.11 0.50 -53.64
C SER A 288 13.15 0.79 -54.73
N PRO A 289 12.85 1.65 -55.73
CA PRO A 289 13.79 2.03 -56.78
C PRO A 289 14.84 3.08 -56.33
N VAL A 290 15.94 3.17 -57.08
CA VAL A 290 17.09 4.06 -56.80
C VAL A 290 16.95 5.40 -57.55
N ALA A 291 17.30 6.50 -56.88
CA ALA A 291 17.32 7.87 -57.41
C ALA A 291 18.49 8.70 -56.80
N PRO A 292 18.93 9.82 -57.41
CA PRO A 292 20.33 10.29 -57.32
C PRO A 292 20.68 11.28 -56.18
N PRO A 293 21.98 11.54 -55.94
CA PRO A 293 22.44 12.39 -54.83
C PRO A 293 22.47 13.89 -55.14
N ALA A 294 22.05 14.73 -54.20
CA ALA A 294 22.25 16.19 -54.25
C ALA A 294 22.31 16.84 -52.84
N LEU A 295 23.50 17.36 -52.51
CA LEU A 295 23.86 18.46 -51.57
C LEU A 295 23.28 18.53 -50.12
N PRO A 296 24.09 18.94 -49.12
CA PRO A 296 23.67 18.99 -47.72
C PRO A 296 22.85 20.26 -47.38
N SER A 297 21.86 20.10 -46.50
CA SER A 297 21.15 21.20 -45.83
C SER A 297 20.95 20.86 -44.33
N PRO A 298 20.70 21.85 -43.44
CA PRO A 298 20.97 21.69 -42.02
C PRO A 298 20.00 20.77 -41.26
N ARG A 299 20.53 20.01 -40.30
CA ARG A 299 19.73 19.27 -39.31
C ARG A 299 18.98 20.25 -38.39
N PRO A 300 17.67 20.07 -38.14
CA PRO A 300 17.06 20.52 -36.90
C PRO A 300 17.65 19.72 -35.73
N GLU A 301 17.93 20.38 -34.61
CA GLU A 301 18.41 19.68 -33.41
C GLU A 301 17.30 18.84 -32.79
N ALA A 302 17.54 17.53 -32.64
CA ALA A 302 16.74 16.70 -31.76
C ALA A 302 17.13 17.02 -30.31
N GLY A 303 16.17 17.46 -29.50
CA GLY A 303 16.40 17.69 -28.07
C GLY A 303 16.83 16.39 -27.36
N PRO A 304 17.65 16.49 -26.29
CA PRO A 304 18.31 15.32 -25.71
C PRO A 304 17.33 14.34 -25.08
N THR A 305 17.13 13.20 -25.73
CA THR A 305 16.68 11.98 -25.07
C THR A 305 17.73 11.58 -24.03
N SER A 306 17.41 11.73 -22.75
CA SER A 306 18.34 11.43 -21.66
C SER A 306 18.61 9.93 -21.57
N GLU A 307 19.75 9.48 -22.10
CA GLU A 307 20.22 8.12 -21.87
C GLU A 307 20.45 7.89 -20.35
N PRO A 308 20.14 6.69 -19.83
CA PRO A 308 20.39 6.37 -18.43
C PRO A 308 21.90 6.37 -18.15
N SER A 309 22.31 6.95 -17.02
CA SER A 309 23.72 6.97 -16.64
C SER A 309 24.28 5.54 -16.48
N PRO A 310 25.61 5.33 -16.58
CA PRO A 310 26.19 3.99 -16.47
C PRO A 310 25.84 3.24 -15.16
N ALA A 311 25.59 3.96 -14.08
CA ALA A 311 25.11 3.37 -12.83
C ALA A 311 23.64 2.91 -12.90
N ILE A 312 22.79 3.62 -13.65
CA ILE A 312 21.38 3.25 -13.88
C ILE A 312 21.29 2.06 -14.83
N ALA A 313 22.16 2.00 -15.84
CA ALA A 313 22.32 0.81 -16.68
C ALA A 313 22.69 -0.41 -15.82
N LYS A 314 23.75 -0.32 -15.01
CA LYS A 314 24.19 -1.39 -14.10
C LYS A 314 23.14 -1.79 -13.07
N ALA A 315 22.39 -0.85 -12.49
CA ALA A 315 21.33 -1.18 -11.52
C ALA A 315 20.14 -1.91 -12.17
N LYS A 316 19.77 -1.55 -13.40
CA LYS A 316 18.75 -2.28 -14.18
C LYS A 316 19.25 -3.64 -14.62
N GLU A 317 20.50 -3.72 -15.07
CA GLU A 317 21.19 -4.95 -15.42
C GLU A 317 21.23 -5.91 -14.22
N PHE A 318 21.67 -5.45 -13.05
CA PHE A 318 21.71 -6.21 -11.79
C PHE A 318 20.35 -6.77 -11.36
N VAL A 319 19.30 -5.94 -11.30
CA VAL A 319 17.95 -6.43 -10.96
C VAL A 319 17.46 -7.43 -12.00
N ALA A 320 17.71 -7.17 -13.30
CA ALA A 320 17.41 -8.13 -14.36
C ALA A 320 18.27 -9.41 -14.29
N ASP A 321 19.49 -9.34 -13.75
CA ASP A 321 20.41 -10.46 -13.57
C ASP A 321 19.97 -11.37 -12.43
N ILE A 322 19.50 -10.83 -11.30
CA ILE A 322 18.82 -11.60 -10.25
C ILE A 322 17.64 -12.39 -10.84
N PHE A 323 16.74 -11.71 -11.55
CA PHE A 323 15.59 -12.37 -12.20
C PHE A 323 15.99 -13.34 -13.33
N ARG A 324 17.16 -13.15 -13.96
CA ARG A 324 17.69 -14.06 -14.98
C ARG A 324 18.30 -15.30 -14.37
N ARG A 325 19.16 -15.17 -13.36
CA ARG A 325 19.75 -16.29 -12.59
C ARG A 325 18.66 -17.15 -11.94
N ALA A 326 17.64 -16.54 -11.35
CA ALA A 326 16.47 -17.23 -10.80
C ALA A 326 15.66 -18.03 -11.85
N LYS A 327 15.82 -17.70 -13.14
CA LYS A 327 15.20 -18.41 -14.27
C LYS A 327 16.13 -19.45 -14.90
N GLU A 328 17.42 -19.15 -15.01
CA GLU A 328 18.48 -20.05 -15.52
C GLU A 328 18.73 -21.22 -14.55
N ALA A 329 18.62 -21.00 -13.24
CA ALA A 329 18.64 -22.05 -12.22
C ALA A 329 17.49 -23.09 -12.35
N LYS A 330 16.49 -22.85 -13.21
CA LYS A 330 15.42 -23.81 -13.56
C LYS A 330 15.62 -24.47 -14.93
N GLY A 331 16.80 -24.38 -15.56
CA GLY A 331 17.03 -24.99 -16.87
C GLY A 331 18.50 -25.12 -17.32
N GLY A 332 19.18 -26.18 -16.88
CA GLY A 332 20.44 -26.65 -17.45
C GLY A 332 20.69 -28.12 -17.12
N PRO A 333 21.14 -28.98 -18.07
CA PRO A 333 21.49 -30.36 -17.79
C PRO A 333 22.83 -30.43 -17.02
N SER A 334 22.95 -31.38 -16.10
CA SER A 334 24.21 -31.61 -15.35
C SER A 334 25.24 -32.28 -16.25
N GLU A 335 26.33 -31.56 -16.57
CA GLU A 335 27.48 -32.14 -17.28
C GLU A 335 28.49 -32.71 -16.26
N GLU A 336 28.36 -34.00 -15.97
CA GLU A 336 29.13 -34.69 -14.94
C GLU A 336 30.62 -34.77 -15.29
N THR A 337 31.42 -33.89 -14.68
CA THR A 337 32.87 -33.80 -14.95
C THR A 337 33.63 -34.96 -14.30
N ARG A 338 33.96 -35.93 -15.14
CA ARG A 338 34.64 -37.19 -14.79
C ARG A 338 36.09 -36.96 -14.31
N PRO A 339 36.54 -37.54 -13.18
CA PRO A 339 37.93 -37.45 -12.72
C PRO A 339 38.90 -38.29 -13.57
N PRO A 340 40.21 -37.96 -13.59
CA PRO A 340 41.20 -38.63 -14.45
C PRO A 340 41.66 -40.01 -13.92
N PRO A 341 42.18 -40.89 -14.79
CA PRO A 341 42.56 -42.26 -14.43
C PRO A 341 44.01 -42.40 -13.92
N CYS A 342 44.22 -43.33 -12.98
CA CYS A 342 45.52 -43.90 -12.62
C CYS A 342 45.45 -45.45 -12.62
N PRO A 343 46.57 -46.18 -12.82
CA PRO A 343 46.49 -47.53 -13.41
C PRO A 343 46.64 -48.72 -12.44
N GLY A 344 45.77 -49.72 -12.64
CA GLY A 344 46.12 -51.15 -12.66
C GLY A 344 46.24 -51.94 -11.35
N SER A 345 45.38 -52.96 -11.18
CA SER A 345 45.81 -54.36 -10.97
C SER A 345 44.66 -55.39 -11.09
N SER A 346 44.94 -56.45 -11.86
CA SER A 346 44.43 -57.85 -11.88
C SER A 346 43.14 -58.32 -11.16
N ASP A 347 42.42 -59.18 -11.90
CA ASP A 347 41.58 -60.35 -11.52
C ASP A 347 40.14 -60.18 -11.00
N GLY A 348 39.24 -61.14 -11.33
CA GLY A 348 37.88 -61.14 -10.75
C GLY A 348 36.74 -62.06 -11.28
N ARG A 349 36.78 -62.64 -12.50
CA ARG A 349 35.85 -63.71 -13.04
C ARG A 349 34.31 -63.62 -12.84
N ARG A 350 33.56 -63.60 -13.98
CA ARG A 350 32.15 -64.09 -14.18
C ARG A 350 31.05 -63.33 -13.39
N GLY A 351 29.79 -63.18 -13.83
CA GLY A 351 28.99 -63.48 -15.04
C GLY A 351 27.54 -63.01 -14.72
N GLY A 352 26.61 -62.68 -15.60
CA GLY A 352 26.42 -62.99 -17.02
C GLY A 352 25.11 -63.77 -17.21
N LEU A 353 23.96 -63.08 -17.42
CA LEU A 353 22.69 -63.55 -18.03
C LEU A 353 21.66 -62.39 -18.11
N SER A 354 20.55 -62.56 -18.85
CA SER A 354 19.69 -61.46 -19.34
C SER A 354 18.18 -61.77 -19.35
N GLU A 355 17.35 -60.72 -19.21
CA GLU A 355 15.94 -60.59 -19.68
C GLU A 355 14.85 -61.55 -19.13
N PRO A 356 13.53 -61.32 -19.38
CA PRO A 356 12.84 -60.19 -20.05
C PRO A 356 11.71 -59.51 -19.22
N LEU A 357 11.08 -58.48 -19.82
CA LEU A 357 9.78 -57.89 -19.41
C LEU A 357 8.59 -58.85 -19.71
N PRO A 358 7.42 -58.70 -19.07
CA PRO A 358 6.31 -57.99 -19.75
C PRO A 358 5.29 -57.28 -18.83
N GLY A 359 4.35 -56.55 -19.44
CA GLY A 359 3.10 -56.09 -18.82
C GLY A 359 3.13 -54.63 -18.34
N GLY A 360 2.05 -53.89 -18.60
CA GLY A 360 1.91 -52.50 -18.17
C GLY A 360 0.46 -52.15 -17.87
N GLU A 361 0.26 -51.19 -16.97
CA GLU A 361 -1.04 -50.65 -16.60
C GLU A 361 -1.03 -49.12 -16.69
N SER A 362 -2.21 -48.53 -16.90
CA SER A 362 -2.38 -47.09 -17.18
C SER A 362 -2.33 -46.25 -15.89
N GLY A 363 -1.14 -45.84 -15.48
CA GLY A 363 -0.95 -44.89 -14.37
C GLY A 363 -1.46 -43.49 -14.67
N SER A 364 -2.16 -42.88 -13.70
CA SER A 364 -2.62 -41.50 -13.75
C SER A 364 -1.46 -40.51 -13.81
N ARG A 365 -1.63 -39.44 -14.60
CA ARG A 365 -0.59 -38.41 -14.83
C ARG A 365 -0.51 -37.44 -13.65
N GLU A 366 0.18 -37.85 -12.59
CA GLU A 366 0.49 -36.97 -11.45
C GLU A 366 1.17 -35.68 -11.91
N GLY A 367 0.85 -34.57 -11.23
CA GLY A 367 1.45 -33.27 -11.49
C GLY A 367 2.91 -33.28 -11.04
N ALA A 368 3.83 -32.94 -11.94
CA ALA A 368 5.24 -32.78 -11.57
C ALA A 368 5.37 -31.71 -10.47
N PRO A 369 6.18 -31.95 -9.42
CA PRO A 369 6.33 -31.01 -8.32
C PRO A 369 6.89 -29.67 -8.83
N ALA A 370 6.39 -28.57 -8.27
CA ALA A 370 6.88 -27.25 -8.61
C ALA A 370 8.38 -27.14 -8.23
N ALA A 371 9.21 -26.73 -9.18
CA ALA A 371 10.64 -26.52 -8.93
C ALA A 371 10.82 -25.48 -7.81
N PRO A 372 11.69 -25.73 -6.82
CA PRO A 372 11.73 -24.98 -5.56
C PRO A 372 11.83 -23.47 -5.76
N GLU A 373 11.21 -22.72 -4.85
CA GLU A 373 11.28 -21.27 -4.87
C GLU A 373 12.67 -20.79 -4.41
N PRO A 374 13.16 -19.63 -4.88
CA PRO A 374 14.38 -19.04 -4.36
C PRO A 374 14.16 -18.69 -2.87
N GLY A 375 14.94 -19.30 -1.97
CA GLY A 375 14.74 -19.28 -0.50
C GLY A 375 14.91 -17.94 0.21
N TYR A 376 14.69 -16.82 -0.49
CA TYR A 376 14.72 -15.43 -0.02
C TYR A 376 13.44 -14.65 -0.36
N VAL A 377 12.52 -15.27 -1.11
CA VAL A 377 11.16 -14.79 -1.32
C VAL A 377 10.22 -15.87 -0.83
N ASN A 378 9.35 -15.52 0.12
CA ASN A 378 8.20 -16.37 0.46
C ASN A 378 6.94 -15.77 -0.19
N TYR A 379 6.15 -16.59 -0.89
CA TYR A 379 4.88 -16.19 -1.48
C TYR A 379 3.74 -17.07 -0.96
N THR A 380 2.82 -16.50 -0.19
CA THR A 380 1.62 -17.18 0.28
C THR A 380 0.36 -16.58 -0.34
N LYS A 381 -0.63 -17.43 -0.64
CA LYS A 381 -1.91 -17.05 -1.23
C LYS A 381 -3.04 -17.83 -0.59
N LEU A 382 -3.93 -17.13 0.11
CA LEU A 382 -5.07 -17.69 0.81
C LEU A 382 -6.37 -17.15 0.21
N HIS A 383 -7.40 -18.00 0.17
CA HIS A 383 -8.74 -17.64 -0.25
C HIS A 383 -9.71 -17.74 0.93
N TYR A 384 -10.67 -16.83 1.03
CA TYR A 384 -11.65 -16.78 2.12
C TYR A 384 -13.09 -16.57 1.59
N VAL A 385 -14.06 -17.21 2.24
CA VAL A 385 -15.49 -17.16 1.88
C VAL A 385 -16.40 -16.84 3.07
N LEU A 386 -17.61 -16.35 2.78
CA LEU A 386 -18.63 -16.09 3.80
C LEU A 386 -19.35 -17.39 4.21
N GLY A 387 -19.24 -17.75 5.49
CA GLY A 387 -19.96 -18.87 6.09
C GLY A 387 -19.25 -20.22 6.01
N GLY A 388 -19.68 -21.14 6.88
CA GLY A 388 -19.04 -22.44 7.11
C GLY A 388 -18.22 -22.45 8.41
N GLU A 389 -18.20 -23.60 9.08
CA GLU A 389 -17.34 -23.84 10.23
C GLU A 389 -15.89 -24.07 9.75
N ALA A 390 -14.90 -23.77 10.61
CA ALA A 390 -13.50 -23.97 10.31
C ALA A 390 -13.09 -25.41 10.69
N GLU A 391 -12.94 -26.26 9.68
CA GLU A 391 -12.64 -27.69 9.87
C GLU A 391 -11.14 -28.01 9.83
N ASP A 392 -10.30 -27.08 9.36
CA ASP A 392 -8.85 -27.22 9.25
C ASP A 392 -8.13 -26.15 10.10
N GLU A 393 -7.28 -26.58 11.03
CA GLU A 393 -6.22 -25.71 11.55
C GLU A 393 -5.20 -25.48 10.42
N LEU A 394 -5.07 -24.24 9.95
CA LEU A 394 -4.01 -23.89 9.02
C LEU A 394 -2.67 -23.97 9.75
N GLU A 395 -1.75 -24.77 9.23
CA GLU A 395 -0.36 -24.78 9.69
C GLU A 395 0.22 -23.36 9.68
N ASP A 396 0.75 -22.94 10.84
CA ASP A 396 1.34 -21.61 11.02
C ASP A 396 2.68 -21.51 10.29
N ASP A 397 2.62 -21.00 9.05
CA ASP A 397 3.79 -20.57 8.28
C ASP A 397 4.50 -19.43 9.04
N LYS A 398 5.42 -19.76 9.94
CA LYS A 398 6.16 -18.88 10.88
C LYS A 398 6.93 -17.69 10.25
N ILE A 399 6.88 -17.55 8.92
CA ILE A 399 7.54 -16.54 8.09
C ILE A 399 6.51 -15.55 7.50
N SER A 400 5.23 -15.93 7.49
CA SER A 400 4.10 -15.10 7.05
C SER A 400 3.66 -14.14 8.15
N LEU A 401 3.06 -13.00 7.76
CA LEU A 401 2.31 -12.19 8.72
C LEU A 401 0.97 -12.89 9.02
N PRO A 402 0.53 -12.93 10.30
CA PRO A 402 -0.76 -13.48 10.67
C PRO A 402 -1.90 -12.54 10.24
N PHE A 403 -2.99 -13.11 9.72
CA PHE A 403 -4.17 -12.36 9.28
C PHE A 403 -5.46 -12.96 9.83
N VAL A 404 -6.25 -12.13 10.51
CA VAL A 404 -7.62 -12.44 10.93
C VAL A 404 -8.58 -11.79 9.94
N VAL A 405 -9.42 -12.58 9.28
CA VAL A 405 -10.33 -12.11 8.22
C VAL A 405 -11.77 -12.32 8.66
N THR A 406 -12.53 -11.22 8.74
CA THR A 406 -13.85 -11.17 9.39
C THR A 406 -14.91 -10.51 8.51
N ASP A 407 -16.19 -10.73 8.82
CA ASP A 407 -17.29 -9.90 8.32
C ASP A 407 -17.46 -8.62 9.16
N LEU A 408 -18.39 -7.74 8.78
CA LEU A 408 -18.69 -6.50 9.53
C LEU A 408 -19.17 -6.73 10.98
N ARG A 409 -19.46 -7.98 11.38
CA ARG A 409 -19.89 -8.38 12.72
C ARG A 409 -18.76 -9.02 13.53
N GLY A 410 -17.53 -9.10 12.98
CA GLY A 410 -16.40 -9.76 13.61
C GLY A 410 -16.41 -11.29 13.50
N ARG A 411 -17.28 -11.89 12.68
CA ARG A 411 -17.29 -13.34 12.47
C ARG A 411 -16.20 -13.72 11.46
N ASN A 412 -15.33 -14.66 11.84
CA ASN A 412 -14.26 -15.15 10.96
C ASN A 412 -14.82 -15.76 9.65
N LEU A 413 -14.15 -15.49 8.53
CA LEU A 413 -14.42 -16.13 7.25
C LEU A 413 -13.70 -17.48 7.17
N ARG A 414 -14.32 -18.47 6.54
CA ARG A 414 -13.70 -19.77 6.32
C ARG A 414 -12.55 -19.64 5.31
N PRO A 415 -11.31 -20.06 5.65
CA PRO A 415 -10.23 -20.16 4.68
C PRO A 415 -10.45 -21.37 3.74
N MET A 416 -9.91 -21.30 2.53
CA MET A 416 -9.97 -22.37 1.53
C MET A 416 -8.64 -22.50 0.79
N ARG A 417 -8.11 -23.73 0.72
CA ARG A 417 -6.88 -24.05 -0.02
C ARG A 417 -7.13 -24.23 -1.53
N GLU A 418 -8.27 -24.78 -1.95
CA GLU A 418 -8.55 -25.11 -3.36
C GLU A 418 -9.63 -24.25 -4.05
N ARG A 419 -9.45 -24.00 -5.35
CA ARG A 419 -10.37 -23.21 -6.19
C ARG A 419 -11.60 -23.99 -6.67
N ALA A 420 -11.54 -25.32 -6.69
CA ALA A 420 -12.54 -26.17 -7.36
C ALA A 420 -13.95 -26.09 -6.73
N ALA A 421 -14.04 -25.68 -5.46
CA ALA A 421 -15.30 -25.56 -4.71
C ALA A 421 -15.90 -24.13 -4.67
N LEU A 422 -15.31 -23.14 -5.34
CA LEU A 422 -15.69 -21.72 -5.22
C LEU A 422 -16.99 -21.34 -5.98
N GLN A 423 -18.15 -21.80 -5.47
CA GLN A 423 -19.48 -21.42 -5.96
C GLN A 423 -19.98 -20.05 -5.42
N GLY A 424 -19.14 -19.00 -5.42
CA GLY A 424 -19.53 -17.71 -4.85
C GLY A 424 -18.55 -16.55 -5.04
N GLN A 425 -18.78 -15.45 -4.32
CA GLN A 425 -17.74 -14.43 -4.13
C GLN A 425 -16.69 -14.94 -3.15
N TYR A 426 -15.43 -14.68 -3.44
CA TYR A 426 -14.31 -15.01 -2.56
C TYR A 426 -13.32 -13.86 -2.46
N LEU A 427 -12.68 -13.76 -1.30
CA LEU A 427 -11.58 -12.85 -1.03
C LEU A 427 -10.28 -13.61 -1.32
N THR A 428 -9.32 -12.92 -1.92
CA THR A 428 -7.92 -13.36 -2.02
C THR A 428 -7.07 -12.48 -1.12
N VAL A 429 -6.22 -13.11 -0.32
CA VAL A 429 -5.10 -12.46 0.38
C VAL A 429 -3.81 -13.04 -0.19
N GLU A 430 -2.91 -12.19 -0.67
CA GLU A 430 -1.56 -12.60 -1.09
C GLU A 430 -0.52 -11.90 -0.22
N GLN A 431 0.51 -12.62 0.18
CA GLN A 431 1.72 -12.08 0.80
C GLN A 431 2.92 -12.35 -0.11
N LEU A 432 3.83 -11.40 -0.19
CA LEU A 432 5.15 -11.56 -0.82
C LEU A 432 6.19 -10.95 0.13
N THR A 433 6.92 -11.81 0.84
CA THR A 433 7.92 -11.41 1.84
C THR A 433 9.31 -11.39 1.22
N LEU A 434 10.02 -10.27 1.39
CA LEU A 434 11.43 -10.11 1.04
C LEU A 434 12.26 -9.95 2.32
N ASP A 435 13.16 -10.90 2.58
CA ASP A 435 14.08 -10.88 3.71
C ASP A 435 15.19 -9.82 3.53
N PHE A 436 15.44 -8.97 4.53
CA PHE A 436 16.47 -7.93 4.40
C PHE A 436 17.89 -8.45 4.58
N GLU A 437 18.13 -9.41 5.48
CA GLU A 437 19.49 -9.90 5.76
C GLU A 437 20.02 -10.72 4.59
N TYR A 438 19.18 -11.53 3.96
CA TYR A 438 19.53 -12.23 2.72
C TYR A 438 19.90 -11.23 1.62
N VAL A 439 19.06 -10.22 1.37
CA VAL A 439 19.30 -9.21 0.32
C VAL A 439 20.58 -8.42 0.57
N ILE A 440 20.85 -8.02 1.82
CA ILE A 440 22.09 -7.33 2.19
C ILE A 440 23.29 -8.25 1.94
N ASN A 441 23.23 -9.52 2.37
CA ASN A 441 24.33 -10.47 2.20
C ASN A 441 24.59 -10.85 0.72
N GLU A 442 23.57 -10.96 -0.12
CA GLU A 442 23.73 -11.16 -1.57
C GLU A 442 24.44 -9.96 -2.22
N VAL A 443 23.96 -8.74 -1.99
CA VAL A 443 24.54 -7.50 -2.58
C VAL A 443 26.00 -7.32 -2.12
N ILE A 444 26.32 -7.67 -0.88
CA ILE A 444 27.70 -7.62 -0.38
C ILE A 444 28.58 -8.71 -1.01
N ARG A 445 28.07 -9.91 -1.26
CA ARG A 445 28.81 -11.00 -1.91
C ARG A 445 29.02 -10.81 -3.41
N HIS A 446 28.14 -10.09 -4.09
CA HIS A 446 28.14 -10.02 -5.56
C HIS A 446 28.49 -8.64 -6.16
N ASP A 447 28.17 -7.53 -5.50
CA ASP A 447 28.28 -6.18 -6.09
C ASP A 447 29.16 -5.21 -5.30
N ALA A 448 29.30 -5.43 -3.98
CA ALA A 448 30.15 -4.60 -3.15
C ALA A 448 31.64 -4.81 -3.50
N THR A 449 32.26 -3.80 -4.09
CA THR A 449 33.72 -3.79 -4.38
C THR A 449 34.59 -3.99 -3.14
N TRP A 450 34.04 -3.70 -1.95
CA TRP A 450 34.64 -3.88 -0.63
C TRP A 450 34.20 -5.17 0.09
N GLY A 451 33.37 -6.03 -0.52
CA GLY A 451 32.85 -7.26 0.10
C GLY A 451 33.93 -8.22 0.61
N HIS A 452 35.12 -8.21 -0.01
CA HIS A 452 36.30 -8.97 0.44
C HIS A 452 36.94 -8.45 1.75
N GLN A 453 36.47 -7.32 2.30
CA GLN A 453 36.88 -6.74 3.58
C GLN A 453 35.72 -6.72 4.60
N PHE A 454 34.55 -7.24 4.23
CA PHE A 454 33.37 -7.24 5.07
C PHE A 454 33.38 -8.42 6.05
N CYS A 455 33.09 -8.14 7.33
CA CYS A 455 32.99 -9.15 8.38
C CYS A 455 31.52 -9.44 8.74
N SER A 456 30.76 -8.38 9.06
CA SER A 456 29.34 -8.42 9.40
C SER A 456 28.74 -7.01 9.39
N PHE A 457 27.41 -6.91 9.38
CA PHE A 457 26.68 -5.69 9.73
C PHE A 457 26.13 -5.83 11.16
N SER A 458 25.90 -4.71 11.85
CA SER A 458 25.35 -4.69 13.21
C SER A 458 23.86 -4.35 13.27
N ASP A 459 23.37 -3.59 12.30
CA ASP A 459 22.03 -2.99 12.24
C ASP A 459 21.78 -2.48 10.80
N TYR A 460 20.52 -2.35 10.38
CA TYR A 460 20.12 -1.89 9.04
C TYR A 460 18.75 -1.21 9.06
N ASP A 461 18.58 -0.13 8.26
CA ASP A 461 17.47 0.80 8.47
C ASP A 461 16.73 1.20 7.16
N ILE A 462 15.93 0.27 6.65
CA ILE A 462 15.33 0.32 5.30
C ILE A 462 14.31 1.46 5.13
N VAL A 463 14.22 2.02 3.91
CA VAL A 463 13.29 3.10 3.51
C VAL A 463 12.79 2.87 2.09
N ILE A 464 11.49 3.06 1.86
CA ILE A 464 10.90 3.03 0.53
C ILE A 464 11.10 4.40 -0.13
N LEU A 465 11.65 4.43 -1.35
CA LEU A 465 12.03 5.66 -2.06
C LEU A 465 11.13 6.00 -3.23
N GLU A 466 10.65 4.98 -3.93
CA GLU A 466 9.70 5.05 -5.03
C GLU A 466 9.02 3.69 -5.15
N VAL A 467 7.79 3.64 -5.67
CA VAL A 467 7.06 2.39 -5.93
C VAL A 467 6.45 2.47 -7.32
N GLY A 468 7.28 2.15 -8.32
CA GLY A 468 6.91 2.09 -9.72
C GLY A 468 7.37 0.80 -10.38
N GLY A 469 7.09 0.63 -11.67
CA GLY A 469 7.55 -0.53 -12.47
C GLY A 469 9.06 -0.54 -12.78
N SER A 470 9.88 0.26 -12.09
CA SER A 470 11.34 0.30 -12.19
C SER A 470 11.97 1.00 -10.95
N VAL A 471 13.21 0.63 -10.60
CA VAL A 471 13.79 0.68 -9.23
C VAL A 471 14.79 1.84 -9.00
N TRP A 472 14.95 2.32 -7.74
CA TRP A 472 15.90 3.37 -7.29
C TRP A 472 16.38 3.22 -5.81
N SER A 473 17.46 3.94 -5.40
CA SER A 473 18.14 3.93 -4.08
C SER A 473 19.01 5.23 -3.87
N SER A 474 19.51 5.74 -2.72
CA SER A 474 19.35 5.62 -1.22
C SER A 474 19.95 6.92 -0.57
N TYR A 475 19.99 7.27 0.74
CA TYR A 475 19.72 6.66 2.06
C TYR A 475 19.36 7.74 3.13
N ARG A 476 18.85 7.40 4.33
CA ARG A 476 17.89 8.17 5.18
C ARG A 476 17.87 9.71 5.17
N LYS A 477 18.97 10.44 5.43
CA LYS A 477 18.93 11.92 5.40
C LYS A 477 18.86 12.46 3.96
N SER A 478 19.60 11.81 3.06
CA SER A 478 19.48 11.98 1.60
C SER A 478 18.13 11.48 1.07
N CYS A 479 17.45 10.50 1.71
CA CYS A 479 16.14 10.01 1.22
C CYS A 479 15.11 11.14 1.06
N VAL A 480 15.00 12.06 2.02
CA VAL A 480 14.03 13.16 1.93
C VAL A 480 14.43 14.14 0.84
N ASP A 481 15.70 14.55 0.79
CA ASP A 481 16.21 15.46 -0.24
C ASP A 481 16.12 14.83 -1.65
N MET A 482 16.33 13.52 -1.76
CA MET A 482 16.23 12.74 -2.99
C MET A 482 14.78 12.61 -3.46
N VAL A 483 13.86 12.19 -2.58
CA VAL A 483 12.43 12.14 -2.89
C VAL A 483 11.94 13.53 -3.31
N MET A 484 12.33 14.59 -2.61
CA MET A 484 11.93 15.97 -2.95
C MET A 484 12.59 16.48 -4.25
N LYS A 485 13.82 16.04 -4.56
CA LYS A 485 14.55 16.35 -5.82
C LYS A 485 13.93 15.68 -7.04
N TRP A 486 13.42 14.46 -6.89
CA TRP A 486 12.79 13.69 -7.97
C TRP A 486 11.25 13.75 -7.96
N LEU A 487 10.63 14.55 -7.08
CA LEU A 487 9.17 14.62 -6.89
C LEU A 487 8.45 15.18 -8.13
N VAL A 488 7.83 14.29 -8.92
CA VAL A 488 6.95 14.66 -10.04
C VAL A 488 5.51 14.89 -9.52
N PRO A 489 4.91 16.08 -9.70
CA PRO A 489 3.56 16.37 -9.17
C PRO A 489 2.44 15.53 -9.83
N GLU A 490 1.73 14.77 -9.01
CA GLU A 490 0.71 13.81 -9.46
C GLU A 490 -0.64 14.44 -9.86
N SER A 491 -1.51 13.65 -10.50
CA SER A 491 -2.93 14.01 -10.76
C SER A 491 -3.77 13.93 -9.49
N SER A 492 -4.77 14.81 -9.32
CA SER A 492 -5.63 14.82 -8.10
C SER A 492 -6.47 13.56 -7.89
N GLY A 493 -6.63 12.70 -8.90
CA GLY A 493 -7.22 11.37 -8.69
C GLY A 493 -6.30 10.41 -7.94
N ARG A 494 -4.99 10.41 -8.24
CA ARG A 494 -4.05 9.31 -7.91
C ARG A 494 -3.29 9.43 -6.59
N TYR A 495 -3.50 10.48 -5.81
CA TYR A 495 -2.87 10.57 -4.48
C TYR A 495 -3.45 9.51 -3.53
N VAL A 496 -2.61 8.98 -2.65
CA VAL A 496 -3.06 8.26 -1.45
C VAL A 496 -3.67 9.29 -0.50
N ASN A 497 -4.97 9.17 -0.17
CA ASN A 497 -5.54 10.04 0.87
C ASN A 497 -5.07 9.57 2.24
N ARG A 498 -4.79 10.50 3.15
CA ARG A 498 -4.30 10.21 4.49
C ARG A 498 -5.00 11.12 5.49
N MET A 499 -5.85 10.53 6.32
CA MET A 499 -6.65 11.21 7.33
C MET A 499 -6.15 10.84 8.73
N THR A 500 -5.84 11.84 9.54
CA THR A 500 -5.28 11.71 10.90
C THR A 500 -5.76 12.90 11.72
N ASN A 501 -6.27 12.66 12.93
CA ASN A 501 -6.56 13.71 13.89
C ASN A 501 -6.02 13.29 15.26
N GLU A 502 -4.99 14.01 15.72
CA GLU A 502 -4.16 13.67 16.88
C GLU A 502 -4.69 14.34 18.18
N ALA A 503 -6.02 14.48 18.27
CA ALA A 503 -6.69 15.26 19.30
C ALA A 503 -6.39 14.75 20.72
N LEU A 504 -6.44 13.43 20.92
CA LEU A 504 -6.10 12.75 22.18
C LEU A 504 -4.61 12.95 22.53
N HIS A 505 -3.73 12.62 21.58
CA HIS A 505 -2.27 12.57 21.80
C HIS A 505 -1.57 13.92 21.95
N LYS A 506 -2.17 15.02 21.47
CA LYS A 506 -1.52 16.35 21.43
C LYS A 506 -2.37 17.47 22.02
N GLY A 507 -3.55 17.17 22.58
CA GLY A 507 -4.49 18.15 23.11
C GLY A 507 -4.97 19.19 22.08
N CYS A 508 -4.80 18.90 20.78
CA CYS A 508 -5.02 19.82 19.67
C CYS A 508 -5.68 19.09 18.52
N SER A 509 -7.00 19.22 18.39
CA SER A 509 -7.74 18.72 17.23
C SER A 509 -7.40 19.51 15.96
N LEU A 510 -7.71 18.93 14.81
CA LEU A 510 -7.81 19.65 13.54
C LEU A 510 -8.79 20.85 13.67
N LYS A 511 -8.60 21.88 12.83
CA LYS A 511 -9.48 23.07 12.79
C LYS A 511 -10.48 23.07 11.63
N VAL A 512 -10.15 22.36 10.54
CA VAL A 512 -10.94 22.29 9.32
C VAL A 512 -10.73 20.92 8.68
N LEU A 513 -11.82 20.27 8.26
CA LEU A 513 -11.81 19.17 7.30
C LEU A 513 -12.16 19.75 5.93
N ALA A 514 -11.30 19.58 4.93
CA ALA A 514 -11.42 20.27 3.65
C ALA A 514 -11.49 19.31 2.46
N ASP A 515 -12.65 19.29 1.78
CA ASP A 515 -12.72 18.76 0.43
C ASP A 515 -12.13 19.80 -0.54
N SER A 516 -10.98 19.45 -1.13
CA SER A 516 -10.23 20.33 -2.05
C SER A 516 -10.70 20.26 -3.50
N GLU A 517 -11.53 19.28 -3.87
CA GLU A 517 -12.08 19.18 -5.23
C GLU A 517 -13.45 19.85 -5.36
N ARG A 518 -14.31 19.71 -4.35
CA ARG A 518 -15.63 20.38 -4.28
C ARG A 518 -15.60 21.72 -3.52
N TYR A 519 -14.44 22.11 -2.97
CA TYR A 519 -14.20 23.39 -2.28
C TYR A 519 -15.10 23.58 -1.04
N THR A 520 -15.30 22.51 -0.28
CA THR A 520 -16.21 22.47 0.88
C THR A 520 -15.41 22.26 2.15
N TRP A 521 -15.62 23.13 3.15
CA TRP A 521 -14.94 23.04 4.45
C TRP A 521 -15.94 22.76 5.57
N ILE A 522 -15.66 21.74 6.39
CA ILE A 522 -16.25 21.59 7.72
C ILE A 522 -15.30 22.25 8.70
N VAL A 523 -15.76 23.28 9.41
CA VAL A 523 -15.04 23.93 10.51
C VAL A 523 -15.38 23.17 11.78
N LEU A 524 -14.34 22.71 12.49
CA LEU A 524 -14.43 21.94 13.72
C LEU A 524 -14.60 22.88 14.92
#